data_AF-A0A0T5Z2J8-F1
#
_entry.id   AF-A0A0T5Z2J8-F1
#
_cell.length_a   1.000
_cell.length_b   1.000
_cell.length_c   1.000
_cell.angle_alpha   90.00
_cell.angle_beta   90.00
_cell.angle_gamma   90.00
#
_symmetry.space_group_name_H-M   'P 1'
#
loop_
_entity.id
_entity.type
_entity.pdbx_description
1 polymer ?
#
loop_
_entity_poly.entity_id
_entity_poly.type
_entity_poly.pdbx_seq_one_letter_code
_entity_poly.pdbx_strand_id
1 'polypeptide(L)'
;GALGLLRMPDVYNRIQAGTKAVTLGSLSILLGIALLFPDWWSKLLVIAGFILLTNPIGSSTIARALLVAGVKPWQKSGEGVEK
;
A
#
# COMPACT_ATOMS: atom_id res chain seq x y z
N GLY A 1 5.21 -2.44 -7.96
CA GLY A 1 4.29 -1.38 -7.50
C GLY A 1 3.57 -0.72 -8.66
N ALA A 2 4.28 0.10 -9.43
CA ALA A 2 3.71 0.91 -10.52
C ALA A 2 2.87 0.11 -11.53
N LEU A 3 3.35 -1.06 -11.97
CA LEU A 3 2.63 -1.90 -12.92
C LEU A 3 1.30 -2.46 -12.37
N GLY A 4 1.27 -2.78 -11.07
CA GLY A 4 0.06 -3.25 -10.38
C GLY A 4 -0.98 -2.14 -10.21
N LEU A 5 -0.53 -0.90 -9.97
CA LEU A 5 -1.41 0.28 -9.96
C LEU A 5 -2.01 0.56 -11.34
N LEU A 6 -1.24 0.37 -12.41
CA LEU A 6 -1.70 0.63 -13.77
C LEU A 6 -2.67 -0.46 -14.28
N ARG A 7 -2.42 -1.72 -13.92
CA ARG A 7 -3.16 -2.89 -14.44
C ARG A 7 -4.46 -3.17 -13.67
N MET A 8 -4.56 -2.77 -12.40
CA MET A 8 -5.75 -3.14 -11.61
C MET A 8 -6.98 -2.32 -12.01
N PRO A 9 -8.15 -2.99 -12.13
CA PRO A 9 -9.37 -2.39 -12.66
C PRO A 9 -10.05 -1.40 -11.71
N ASP A 10 -9.72 -1.44 -10.42
CA ASP A 10 -10.42 -0.70 -9.37
C ASP A 10 -9.47 0.05 -8.44
N VAL A 11 -9.93 1.18 -7.90
CA VAL A 11 -9.21 2.02 -6.96
C VAL A 11 -8.93 1.28 -5.65
N TYR A 12 -9.88 0.49 -5.13
CA TYR A 12 -9.65 -0.32 -3.92
C TYR A 12 -8.56 -1.38 -4.13
N ASN A 13 -8.58 -2.06 -5.28
CA ASN A 13 -7.55 -3.04 -5.63
C ASN A 13 -6.19 -2.37 -5.85
N ARG A 14 -6.15 -1.19 -6.50
CA ARG A 14 -4.94 -0.39 -6.66
C ARG A 14 -4.32 -0.01 -5.32
N ILE A 15 -5.13 0.41 -4.35
CA ILE A 15 -4.65 0.76 -3.00
C ILE A 15 -3.95 -0.46 -2.37
N GLN A 16 -4.56 -1.65 -2.40
CA GLN A 16 -3.94 -2.84 -1.83
C GLN A 16 -2.65 -3.26 -2.54
N ALA A 17 -2.62 -3.21 -3.88
CA ALA A 17 -1.41 -3.51 -4.64
C ALA A 17 -0.29 -2.49 -4.40
N GLY A 18 -0.64 -1.21 -4.27
CA GLY A 18 0.29 -0.14 -3.93
C GLY A 18 0.90 -0.34 -2.55
N THR A 19 0.07 -0.51 -1.51
CA THR A 19 0.51 -0.66 -0.12
C THR A 19 1.42 -1.87 0.06
N LYS A 20 1.07 -3.04 -0.50
CA LYS A 20 1.92 -4.25 -0.44
C LYS A 20 3.28 -4.03 -1.11
N ALA A 21 3.29 -3.42 -2.30
CA ALA A 21 4.52 -3.20 -3.05
C ALA A 21 5.45 -2.18 -2.38
N VAL A 22 4.91 -1.08 -1.85
CA VAL A 22 5.70 -0.05 -1.16
C VAL A 22 6.28 -0.63 0.13
N THR A 23 5.49 -1.32 0.94
CA THR A 23 5.96 -1.86 2.22
C THR A 23 7.09 -2.87 2.03
N LEU A 24 6.95 -3.81 1.09
CA LEU A 24 8.00 -4.78 0.77
C LEU A 24 9.25 -4.13 0.15
N GLY A 25 9.05 -3.16 -0.75
CA GLY A 25 10.16 -2.44 -1.39
C GLY A 25 10.97 -1.63 -0.40
N SER A 26 10.31 -0.84 0.45
CA SER A 26 10.96 -0.04 1.48
C SER A 26 11.70 -0.91 2.51
N LEU A 27 11.09 -2.00 2.97
CA LEU A 27 11.77 -2.93 3.89
C LEU A 27 13.01 -3.57 3.26
N SER A 28 12.93 -4.00 2.01
CA SER A 28 14.08 -4.60 1.29
C SER A 28 15.24 -3.60 1.13
N ILE A 29 14.94 -2.36 0.75
CA ILE A 29 15.94 -1.29 0.63
C ILE A 29 16.58 -0.98 1.99
N LEU A 30 15.77 -0.84 3.04
CA LEU A 30 16.27 -0.57 4.39
C LEU A 30 17.15 -1.72 4.90
N LEU A 31 16.80 -2.97 4.58
CA LEU A 31 17.62 -4.13 4.93
C LEU A 31 18.98 -4.08 4.22
N GLY A 32 19.01 -3.73 2.92
CA GLY A 32 20.25 -3.58 2.16
C GLY A 32 21.15 -2.47 2.72
N ILE A 33 20.58 -1.33 3.10
CA ILE A 33 21.33 -0.23 3.72
C ILE A 33 21.84 -0.63 5.11
N ALA A 34 21.06 -1.35 5.91
CA ALA A 34 21.47 -1.83 7.22
C ALA A 34 22.67 -2.80 7.15
N LEU A 35 22.78 -3.60 6.08
CA LEU A 35 23.93 -4.47 5.84
C LEU A 35 25.19 -3.70 5.42
N LEU A 36 25.03 -2.60 4.66
CA LEU A 36 26.15 -1.76 4.21
C LEU A 36 26.66 -0.80 5.31
N PHE A 37 25.76 -0.29 6.15
CA PHE A 37 26.05 0.72 7.17
C PHE A 37 25.39 0.38 8.51
N PRO A 38 25.97 -0.55 9.29
CA PRO A 38 25.38 -1.01 10.55
C PRO A 38 25.28 0.09 11.62
N ASP A 39 26.16 1.10 11.58
CA ASP A 39 26.14 2.23 12.52
C ASP A 39 24.86 3.07 12.48
N TRP A 40 24.10 3.00 11.38
CA TRP A 40 22.89 3.80 11.19
C TRP A 40 21.61 3.07 11.62
N TRP A 41 21.72 1.88 12.21
CA TRP A 41 20.59 1.02 12.57
C TRP A 41 19.44 1.74 13.28
N SER A 42 19.74 2.61 14.25
CA SER A 42 18.72 3.36 15.01
C SER A 42 17.90 4.29 14.12
N LYS A 43 18.53 4.99 13.18
CA LYS A 43 17.86 5.87 12.22
C LYS A 43 17.01 5.07 11.23
N LEU A 44 17.54 3.94 10.73
CA LEU A 44 16.81 3.05 9.82
C LEU A 44 15.55 2.47 10.47
N LEU A 45 15.61 2.12 11.76
CA LEU A 45 14.47 1.57 12.49
C LEU A 45 13.35 2.61 12.64
N VAL A 46 13.70 3.87 12.95
CA VAL A 46 12.74 4.98 13.01
C VAL A 46 12.08 5.22 11.64
N ILE A 47 12.87 5.23 10.56
CA ILE A 47 12.35 5.39 9.19
C ILE A 47 11.43 4.22 8.81
N ALA A 48 11.83 2.99 9.12
CA ALA A 48 11.01 1.79 8.87
C ALA A 48 9.66 1.88 9.58
N GLY A 49 9.67 2.24 10.87
CA GLY A 49 8.45 2.43 11.66
C GLY A 49 7.56 3.54 11.09
N PHE A 50 8.16 4.66 10.70
CA PHE A 50 7.40 5.78 10.13
C PHE A 50 6.71 5.42 8.80
N ILE A 51 7.40 4.70 7.91
CA ILE A 51 6.82 4.21 6.64
C ILE A 51 5.70 3.20 6.90
N LEU A 52 5.91 2.28 7.84
CA LEU A 52 4.94 1.25 8.22
C LEU A 52 3.66 1.84 8.84
N LEU A 53 3.74 2.98 9.52
CA LEU A 53 2.57 3.67 10.06
C LEU A 53 1.89 4.55 9.01
N THR A 54 2.66 5.28 8.21
CA THR A 54 2.13 6.22 7.21
C THR A 54 1.33 5.51 6.12
N ASN A 55 1.82 4.37 5.64
CA ASN A 55 1.18 3.59 4.57
C ASN A 55 -0.26 3.14 4.89
N PRO A 56 -0.55 2.47 6.03
CA PRO A 56 -1.91 2.07 6.38
C PRO A 56 -2.81 3.26 6.74
N ILE A 57 -2.28 4.32 7.37
CA ILE A 57 -3.06 5.52 7.69
C ILE A 57 -3.52 6.23 6.40
N GLY A 58 -2.61 6.43 5.46
CA GLY A 58 -2.93 7.01 4.15
C GLY A 58 -3.91 6.16 3.37
N SER A 59 -3.66 4.85 3.30
CA SER A 59 -4.52 3.87 2.62
C SER A 59 -5.95 3.86 3.18
N SER A 60 -6.10 3.83 4.51
CA SER A 60 -7.41 3.85 5.19
C SER A 60 -8.18 5.15 4.93
N THR A 61 -7.49 6.29 4.97
CA THR A 61 -8.10 7.61 4.73
C THR A 61 -8.60 7.74 3.30
N ILE A 62 -7.80 7.27 2.32
CA ILE A 62 -8.19 7.26 0.91
C ILE A 62 -9.39 6.32 0.70
N ALA A 63 -9.37 5.12 1.28
CA ALA A 63 -10.48 4.18 1.18
C ALA A 63 -11.79 4.77 1.74
N ARG A 64 -11.71 5.46 2.89
CA ARG A 64 -12.87 6.14 3.49
C ARG A 64 -13.37 7.31 2.64
N ALA A 65 -12.46 8.08 2.04
CA ALA A 65 -12.82 9.16 1.13
C ALA A 65 -13.54 8.64 -0.13
N LEU A 66 -13.09 7.51 -0.69
CA LEU A 66 -13.72 6.87 -1.85
C LEU A 66 -15.13 6.36 -1.54
N LEU A 67 -15.33 5.79 -0.34
CA LEU A 67 -16.64 5.36 0.14
C LEU A 67 -17.61 6.54 0.26
N VAL A 68 -17.17 7.66 0.86
CA VAL A 68 -17.97 8.88 0.98
C VAL A 68 -18.25 9.51 -0.39
N ALA A 69 -17.31 9.41 -1.33
CA ALA A 69 -17.48 9.86 -2.72
C ALA A 69 -18.38 8.95 -3.57
N GLY A 70 -18.91 7.85 -3.01
CA GLY A 70 -19.81 6.93 -3.71
C GLY A 70 -19.14 6.03 -4.75
N VAL A 71 -17.81 5.87 -4.69
CA VAL A 71 -17.07 5.00 -5.62
C VAL A 71 -17.36 3.54 -5.28
N LYS A 72 -18.09 2.86 -6.17
CA LYS A 72 -18.42 1.44 -6.03
C LYS A 72 -17.18 0.57 -6.25
N PRO A 73 -16.94 -0.46 -5.41
CA PRO A 73 -15.90 -1.45 -5.67
C PRO A 73 -16.21 -2.21 -6.96
N TRP A 74 -15.16 -2.59 -7.68
CA TRP A 74 -15.30 -3.41 -8.87
C TRP A 74 -15.80 -4.81 -8.50
N GLN A 75 -16.91 -5.21 -9.12
CA GLN A 75 -17.48 -6.54 -9.01
C GLN A 75 -17.15 -7.32 -10.29
N LYS A 76 -16.72 -8.57 -10.12
CA LYS A 76 -16.48 -9.47 -11.25
C LYS A 76 -17.83 -9.83 -11.87
N SER A 77 -17.99 -9.57 -13.16
CA SER A 77 -19.21 -9.90 -13.92
C SER A 77 -19.52 -11.40 -13.82
N GLY A 78 -20.43 -11.77 -12.92
CA GLY A 78 -20.82 -13.15 -12.63
C GLY A 78 -21.33 -13.40 -11.21
N GLU A 79 -21.00 -12.53 -10.25
CA GLU A 79 -21.42 -12.65 -8.84
C GLU A 79 -22.13 -11.36 -8.39
N GLY A 80 -23.47 -11.39 -8.32
CA GLY A 80 -24.24 -10.39 -7.56
C GLY A 80 -25.08 -9.39 -8.34
N VAL A 81 -26.04 -9.87 -9.14
CA VAL A 81 -27.42 -9.35 -9.05
C VAL A 81 -28.30 -10.53 -8.66
N GLU A 82 -28.23 -10.90 -7.38
CA GLU A 82 -29.36 -11.56 -6.74
C GLU A 82 -29.79 -10.66 -5.59
N LYS A 83 -30.90 -9.97 -5.90
CA LYS A 83 -31.80 -9.12 -5.10
C LYS A 83 -31.39 -8.75 -3.68
#